data_AF-A0A922M3R2-F1
#
_entry.id   AF-A0A922M3R2-F1
#
_cell.length_a   1.000
_cell.length_b   1.000
_cell.length_c   1.000
_cell.angle_alpha   90.00
_cell.angle_beta   90.00
_cell.angle_gamma   90.00
#
_symmetry.space_group_name_H-M   'P 1'
#
loop_
_entity.id
_entity.type
_entity.pdbx_description
1 polymer ?
#
loop_
_entity_poly.entity_id
_entity_poly.type
_entity_poly.pdbx_seq_one_letter_code
_entity_poly.pdbx_strand_id
1 'polypeptide(L)'
;MLIGCYMVVSIVLFSVICDQTVTKKRQRRYLLFTPNTQWGISRNRDDRSIQAPVKVITRSSIYTLIESMLEKNGYPGRACLLKLICENAHTHFLHNGLMGDLIYLVLTPSASMSEDDIDDSFYEAEYYGLDNKCRKYTRDCPSNLLERISLYAE
;
A
#
# COMPACT_ATOMS: atom_id res chain seq x y z
N MET A 1 -3.54 -4.46 46.40
CA MET A 1 -4.60 -3.84 45.57
C MET A 1 -4.09 -3.29 44.23
N LEU A 2 -2.95 -2.60 44.17
CA LEU A 2 -2.42 -2.01 42.91
C LEU A 2 -2.08 -3.03 41.80
N ILE A 3 -1.46 -4.16 42.16
CA ILE A 3 -1.10 -5.22 41.19
C ILE A 3 -2.36 -5.88 40.59
N GLY A 4 -3.40 -6.08 41.41
CA GLY A 4 -4.68 -6.60 40.93
C GLY A 4 -5.38 -5.64 39.96
N CYS A 5 -5.30 -4.33 40.22
CA CYS A 5 -5.85 -3.31 39.34
C CYS A 5 -5.12 -3.27 37.98
N TYR A 6 -3.78 -3.38 37.97
CA TYR A 6 -2.99 -3.40 36.74
C TYR A 6 -3.27 -4.64 35.87
N MET A 7 -3.44 -5.81 36.48
CA MET A 7 -3.79 -7.05 35.78
C MET A 7 -5.18 -6.97 35.14
N VAL A 8 -6.17 -6.42 35.85
CA VAL A 8 -7.53 -6.25 35.31
C VAL A 8 -7.54 -5.24 34.15
N VAL A 9 -6.84 -4.11 34.28
CA VAL A 9 -6.73 -3.11 33.20
C VAL A 9 -6.05 -3.71 31.97
N SER A 10 -4.99 -4.49 32.17
CA SER A 10 -4.28 -5.14 31.06
C SER A 10 -5.17 -6.18 30.36
N ILE A 11 -5.89 -7.02 31.12
CA ILE A 11 -6.80 -8.04 30.58
C ILE A 11 -7.94 -7.40 29.78
N VAL A 12 -8.53 -6.30 30.29
CA VAL A 12 -9.59 -5.56 29.59
C VAL A 12 -9.06 -4.90 28.32
N LEU A 13 -7.84 -4.34 28.37
CA LEU A 13 -7.21 -3.75 27.19
C LEU A 13 -6.93 -4.81 26.12
N PHE A 14 -6.40 -5.97 26.50
CA PHE A 14 -6.15 -7.09 25.58
C PHE A 14 -7.45 -7.65 25.00
N SER A 15 -8.53 -7.77 25.78
CA SER A 15 -9.81 -8.27 25.26
C SER A 15 -10.49 -7.27 24.31
N VAL A 16 -10.43 -5.96 24.59
CA VAL A 16 -10.93 -4.91 23.68
C VAL A 16 -10.13 -4.87 22.38
N ILE A 17 -8.80 -5.01 22.44
CA ILE A 17 -7.95 -5.09 21.25
C ILE A 17 -8.26 -6.38 20.47
N CYS A 18 -8.45 -7.50 21.16
CA CYS A 18 -8.79 -8.78 20.52
C CYS A 18 -10.18 -8.73 19.85
N ASP A 19 -11.17 -8.06 20.44
CA ASP A 19 -12.51 -7.88 19.87
C ASP A 19 -12.48 -7.10 18.53
N GLN A 20 -11.62 -6.08 18.43
CA GLN A 20 -11.36 -5.36 17.16
C GLN A 20 -10.71 -6.25 16.08
N THR A 21 -9.98 -7.30 16.46
CA THR A 21 -9.38 -8.25 15.49
C THR A 21 -10.36 -9.32 15.00
N VAL A 22 -11.39 -9.65 15.79
CA VAL A 22 -12.35 -10.74 15.46
C VAL A 22 -13.43 -10.27 14.47
N THR A 23 -13.78 -8.98 14.44
CA THR A 23 -14.83 -8.45 13.53
C THR A 23 -14.40 -8.32 12.06
N LYS A 24 -13.11 -8.44 11.73
CA LYS A 24 -12.60 -8.40 10.34
C LYS A 24 -12.36 -9.77 9.72
N LYS A 25 -13.29 -10.73 9.89
CA LYS A 25 -13.23 -12.01 9.17
C LYS A 25 -14.57 -12.40 8.54
N ARG A 26 -14.58 -12.28 7.20
CA ARG A 26 -15.19 -13.21 6.21
C ARG A 26 -16.59 -12.84 5.65
N GLN A 27 -16.60 -12.20 4.47
CA GLN A 27 -17.53 -12.58 3.41
C GLN A 27 -16.81 -13.50 2.41
N ARG A 28 -16.82 -14.82 2.69
CA ARG A 28 -16.62 -15.83 1.64
C ARG A 28 -18.01 -16.19 1.11
N ARG A 29 -18.35 -15.71 -0.08
CA ARG A 29 -19.51 -16.20 -0.83
C ARG A 29 -19.12 -17.59 -1.35
N TYR A 30 -19.79 -18.64 -0.88
CA TYR A 30 -19.58 -20.01 -1.39
C TYR A 30 -19.96 -20.04 -2.87
N LEU A 31 -19.02 -20.42 -3.75
CA LEU A 31 -19.36 -20.81 -5.11
C LEU A 31 -20.06 -22.17 -5.03
N LEU A 32 -21.37 -22.18 -5.18
CA LEU A 32 -22.14 -23.40 -5.42
C LEU A 32 -21.73 -23.89 -6.82
N PHE A 33 -20.88 -24.91 -6.87
CA PHE A 33 -20.59 -25.67 -8.08
C PHE A 33 -21.87 -26.38 -8.52
N THR A 34 -22.61 -25.75 -9.43
CA THR A 34 -23.69 -26.42 -10.17
C THR A 34 -23.06 -27.15 -11.36
N PRO A 35 -23.57 -28.35 -11.73
CA PRO A 35 -22.94 -29.23 -12.71
C PRO A 35 -22.97 -28.73 -14.17
N ASN A 36 -23.23 -27.43 -14.39
CA ASN A 36 -23.52 -26.88 -15.71
C ASN A 36 -22.40 -25.95 -16.24
N THR A 37 -21.23 -25.89 -15.60
CA THR A 37 -20.08 -25.10 -16.06
C THR A 37 -18.90 -25.97 -16.47
N GLN A 38 -19.16 -26.97 -17.32
CA GLN A 38 -18.11 -27.55 -18.17
C GLN A 38 -17.86 -26.56 -19.31
N TRP A 39 -16.81 -25.74 -19.18
CA TRP A 39 -16.38 -24.81 -20.23
C TRP A 39 -15.87 -25.59 -21.44
N GLY A 40 -16.72 -25.78 -22.44
CA GLY A 40 -16.34 -26.49 -23.66
C GLY A 40 -17.47 -26.72 -24.66
N ILE A 41 -18.35 -25.73 -24.92
CA ILE A 41 -19.20 -25.73 -26.12
C ILE A 41 -19.34 -24.30 -26.64
N SER A 42 -18.79 -24.05 -27.84
CA SER A 42 -18.93 -22.80 -28.59
C SER A 42 -20.40 -22.45 -28.80
N ARG A 43 -20.84 -21.29 -28.31
CA ARG A 43 -22.11 -20.68 -28.69
C ARG A 43 -21.91 -19.20 -28.96
N ASN A 44 -21.96 -18.87 -30.24
CA ASN A 44 -22.21 -17.54 -30.76
C ASN A 44 -23.50 -16.99 -30.12
N ARG A 45 -23.42 -15.86 -29.40
CA ARG A 45 -24.59 -15.12 -28.92
C ARG A 45 -24.24 -13.67 -28.64
N ASP A 46 -24.95 -12.84 -29.39
CA ASP A 46 -25.02 -11.39 -29.38
C ASP A 46 -25.04 -10.74 -27.99
N ASP A 47 -24.21 -9.69 -27.89
CA ASP A 47 -24.35 -8.45 -27.14
C ASP A 47 -25.27 -8.47 -25.89
N ARG A 48 -24.65 -8.69 -24.73
CA ARG A 48 -25.03 -8.03 -23.47
C ARG A 48 -23.77 -7.73 -22.68
N SER A 49 -23.28 -6.50 -22.80
CA SER A 49 -22.29 -5.89 -21.92
C SER A 49 -22.73 -5.95 -20.46
N ILE A 50 -22.20 -6.91 -19.71
CA ILE A 50 -22.05 -6.82 -18.25
C ILE A 50 -20.54 -6.78 -17.99
N GLN A 51 -19.89 -5.66 -18.34
CA GLN A 51 -18.64 -5.31 -17.66
C GLN A 51 -19.01 -4.91 -16.23
N ALA A 52 -19.00 -5.88 -15.31
CA ALA A 52 -18.69 -5.50 -13.94
C ALA A 52 -17.27 -4.91 -14.00
N PRO A 53 -17.05 -3.62 -13.66
CA PRO A 53 -15.71 -3.05 -13.71
C PRO A 53 -14.86 -3.80 -12.68
N VAL A 54 -13.89 -4.58 -13.14
CA VAL A 54 -12.77 -4.97 -12.29
C VAL A 54 -12.11 -3.65 -11.91
N LYS A 55 -12.24 -3.23 -10.65
CA LYS A 55 -11.57 -2.03 -10.15
C LYS A 55 -10.07 -2.32 -10.15
N VAL A 56 -9.41 -1.99 -11.26
CA VAL A 56 -7.96 -2.08 -11.38
C VAL A 56 -7.37 -1.10 -10.36
N ILE A 57 -6.51 -1.59 -9.49
CA ILE A 57 -5.76 -0.73 -8.56
C ILE A 57 -4.76 0.03 -9.42
N THR A 58 -5.00 1.32 -9.63
CA THR A 58 -4.06 2.20 -10.35
C THR A 58 -2.98 2.69 -9.42
N ARG A 59 -1.80 3.04 -9.96
CA ARG A 59 -0.70 3.57 -9.14
C ARG A 59 -1.09 4.93 -8.53
N SER A 60 -1.87 5.74 -9.24
CA SER A 60 -2.52 6.95 -8.72
C SER A 60 -3.36 6.68 -7.46
N SER A 61 -4.16 5.60 -7.46
CA SER A 61 -4.93 5.18 -6.27
C SER A 61 -4.06 4.76 -5.09
N ILE A 62 -2.86 4.22 -5.36
CA ILE A 62 -1.92 3.81 -4.32
C ILE A 62 -1.24 5.05 -3.72
N TYR A 63 -0.82 6.00 -4.54
CA TYR A 63 -0.17 7.23 -4.06
C TYR A 63 -1.12 8.10 -3.24
N THR A 64 -2.37 8.25 -3.68
CA THR A 64 -3.39 8.95 -2.88
C THR A 64 -3.64 8.26 -1.54
N LEU A 65 -3.62 6.93 -1.50
CA LEU A 65 -3.71 6.17 -0.25
C LEU A 65 -2.51 6.44 0.66
N ILE A 66 -1.28 6.39 0.14
CA ILE A 66 -0.06 6.61 0.91
C ILE A 66 -0.02 8.05 1.44
N GLU A 67 -0.34 9.05 0.62
CA GLU A 67 -0.43 10.46 1.02
C GLU A 67 -1.40 10.61 2.21
N SER A 68 -2.61 10.05 2.10
CA SER A 68 -3.61 10.10 3.18
C SER A 68 -3.14 9.39 4.45
N MET A 69 -2.44 8.26 4.34
CA MET A 69 -1.86 7.58 5.50
C MET A 69 -0.77 8.42 6.16
N LEU A 70 0.07 9.10 5.39
CA LEU A 70 1.10 9.99 5.91
C LEU A 70 0.50 11.21 6.62
N GLU A 71 -0.51 11.82 6.03
CA GLU A 71 -1.25 12.95 6.64
C GLU A 71 -1.91 12.56 7.95
N LYS A 72 -2.55 11.40 8.01
CA LYS A 72 -3.15 10.86 9.25
C LYS A 72 -2.13 10.64 10.36
N ASN A 73 -0.88 10.37 10.00
CA ASN A 73 0.22 10.21 10.96
C ASN A 73 0.95 11.54 11.25
N GLY A 74 0.44 12.68 10.77
CA GLY A 74 1.00 14.01 11.05
C GLY A 74 2.16 14.42 10.14
N TYR A 75 2.36 13.73 9.02
CA TYR A 75 3.38 14.08 8.03
C TYR A 75 2.79 14.84 6.84
N PRO A 76 3.55 15.71 6.17
CA PRO A 76 3.12 16.33 4.93
C PRO A 76 3.07 15.27 3.82
N GLY A 77 1.87 14.76 3.52
CA GLY A 77 1.66 13.52 2.76
C GLY A 77 2.42 13.47 1.44
N ARG A 78 2.13 14.43 0.55
CA ARG A 78 2.75 14.49 -0.78
C ARG A 78 4.26 14.72 -0.74
N ALA A 79 4.72 15.69 0.06
CA ALA A 79 6.15 15.98 0.19
C ALA A 79 6.95 14.77 0.71
N CYS A 80 6.39 14.07 1.69
CA CYS A 80 7.01 12.87 2.25
C CYS A 80 6.96 11.69 1.29
N LEU A 81 5.90 11.53 0.49
CA LEU A 81 5.87 10.52 -0.57
C LEU A 81 6.94 10.76 -1.64
N LEU A 82 7.15 12.02 -2.06
CA LEU A 82 8.22 12.36 -3.00
C LEU A 82 9.60 12.04 -2.44
N LYS A 83 9.84 12.36 -1.15
CA LYS A 83 11.08 11.99 -0.46
C LYS A 83 11.28 10.47 -0.42
N LEU A 84 10.22 9.72 -0.11
CA LEU A 84 10.24 8.24 -0.09
C LEU A 84 10.63 7.66 -1.45
N ILE A 85 10.04 8.16 -2.54
CA ILE A 85 10.38 7.69 -3.89
C ILE A 85 11.84 7.98 -4.22
N CYS A 86 12.32 9.19 -3.90
CA CYS A 86 13.71 9.56 -4.12
C CYS A 86 14.67 8.67 -3.33
N GLU A 87 14.43 8.50 -2.03
CA GLU A 87 15.28 7.69 -1.16
C GLU A 87 15.27 6.21 -1.57
N ASN A 88 14.12 5.67 -1.98
CA ASN A 88 13.99 4.31 -2.51
C ASN A 88 14.82 4.10 -3.79
N ALA A 89 14.81 5.06 -4.70
CA ALA A 89 15.60 5.01 -5.93
C ALA A 89 17.11 5.09 -5.68
N HIS A 90 17.54 5.77 -4.60
CA HIS A 90 18.95 5.81 -4.21
C HIS A 90 19.43 4.49 -3.58
N THR A 91 18.72 4.02 -2.56
CA THR A 91 19.23 2.93 -1.71
C THR A 91 18.92 1.55 -2.27
N HIS A 92 17.95 1.45 -3.20
CA HIS A 92 17.25 0.22 -3.60
C HIS A 92 16.86 -0.57 -2.35
N PHE A 93 15.58 -0.58 -1.98
CA PHE A 93 15.10 -1.29 -0.80
C PHE A 93 15.35 -2.82 -0.92
N LEU A 94 16.58 -3.23 -0.69
CA LEU A 94 17.10 -4.56 -0.92
C LEU A 94 17.22 -5.22 0.44
N HIS A 95 16.58 -6.39 0.54
CA HIS A 95 16.82 -7.46 1.53
C HIS A 95 15.70 -7.79 2.55
N ASN A 96 14.42 -7.47 2.27
CA ASN A 96 13.30 -7.89 3.15
C ASN A 96 12.27 -8.83 2.47
N GLY A 97 12.68 -9.62 1.45
CA GLY A 97 11.80 -10.56 0.76
C GLY A 97 10.66 -9.90 -0.02
N LEU A 98 9.54 -10.61 -0.21
CA LEU A 98 8.42 -10.18 -1.08
C LEU A 98 7.86 -8.79 -0.75
N MET A 99 7.85 -8.39 0.52
CA MET A 99 7.38 -7.05 0.90
C MET A 99 8.36 -5.96 0.49
N GLY A 100 9.65 -6.21 0.57
CA GLY A 100 10.67 -5.29 0.04
C GLY A 100 10.48 -5.08 -1.45
N ASP A 101 10.29 -6.16 -2.21
CA ASP A 101 10.05 -6.11 -3.66
C ASP A 101 8.76 -5.35 -4.00
N LEU A 102 7.70 -5.53 -3.22
CA LEU A 102 6.43 -4.83 -3.43
C LEU A 102 6.57 -3.33 -3.14
N ILE A 103 7.23 -2.96 -2.04
CA ILE A 103 7.49 -1.56 -1.69
C ILE A 103 8.35 -0.91 -2.77
N TYR A 104 9.42 -1.59 -3.19
CA TYR A 104 10.25 -1.15 -4.29
C TYR A 104 9.42 -0.91 -5.55
N LEU A 105 8.59 -1.87 -5.96
CA LEU A 105 7.75 -1.74 -7.15
C LEU A 105 6.78 -0.55 -7.06
N VAL A 106 6.14 -0.35 -5.91
CA VAL A 106 5.19 0.76 -5.70
C VAL A 106 5.91 2.11 -5.72
N LEU A 107 7.09 2.20 -5.11
CA LEU A 107 7.89 3.42 -5.00
C LEU A 107 8.84 3.65 -6.18
N THR A 108 8.70 2.89 -7.26
CA THR A 108 9.49 3.03 -8.50
C THR A 108 8.55 3.37 -9.66
N PRO A 109 8.30 4.67 -9.91
CA PRO A 109 7.42 5.13 -10.98
C PRO A 109 7.72 4.57 -12.36
N SER A 110 9.00 4.35 -12.67
CA SER A 110 9.47 3.79 -13.93
C SER A 110 9.24 2.28 -14.08
N ALA A 111 8.87 1.57 -13.01
CA ALA A 111 8.69 0.12 -13.07
C ALA A 111 7.43 -0.30 -13.85
N SER A 112 6.51 0.62 -14.12
CA SER A 112 5.34 0.42 -14.97
C SER A 112 5.35 1.37 -16.17
N MET A 113 4.46 1.15 -17.14
CA MET A 113 4.22 2.13 -18.19
C MET A 113 3.77 3.47 -17.59
N SER A 114 4.07 4.56 -18.30
CA SER A 114 3.62 5.89 -17.91
C SER A 114 2.09 5.95 -17.86
N GLU A 115 1.55 6.37 -16.73
CA GLU A 115 0.12 6.62 -16.56
C GLU A 115 -0.13 8.12 -16.69
N ASP A 116 -1.01 8.55 -17.61
CA ASP A 116 -1.32 9.97 -17.83
C ASP A 116 -1.92 10.67 -16.59
N ASP A 117 -2.46 9.91 -15.64
CA ASP A 117 -3.09 10.41 -14.41
C ASP A 117 -2.08 10.65 -13.27
N ILE A 118 -0.79 10.38 -13.49
CA ILE A 118 0.24 10.54 -12.46
C ILE A 118 1.08 11.76 -12.72
N ASP A 119 1.12 12.63 -11.73
CA ASP A 119 1.89 13.87 -11.75
C ASP A 119 3.40 13.62 -11.92
N ASP A 120 4.01 14.42 -12.79
CA ASP A 120 5.42 14.30 -13.19
C ASP A 120 6.40 14.42 -12.01
N SER A 121 6.02 15.06 -10.91
CA SER A 121 6.89 15.20 -9.74
C SER A 121 7.34 13.86 -9.15
N PHE A 122 6.54 12.80 -9.32
CA PHE A 122 6.92 11.47 -8.87
C PHE A 122 8.08 10.90 -9.70
N TYR A 123 8.06 11.07 -11.01
CA TYR A 123 9.16 10.68 -11.90
C TYR A 123 10.39 11.55 -11.68
N GLU A 124 10.20 12.84 -11.45
CA GLU A 124 11.28 13.76 -11.09
C GLU A 124 11.97 13.33 -9.79
N ALA A 125 11.19 12.92 -8.77
CA ALA A 125 11.72 12.43 -7.50
C ALA A 125 12.55 11.16 -7.68
N GLU A 126 12.08 10.20 -8.47
CA GLU A 126 12.83 9.00 -8.83
C GLU A 126 14.16 9.35 -9.52
N TYR A 127 14.12 10.24 -10.51
CA TYR A 127 15.31 10.69 -11.23
C TYR A 127 16.35 11.34 -10.31
N TYR A 128 15.92 12.18 -9.37
CA TYR A 128 16.83 12.74 -8.36
C TYR A 128 17.39 11.70 -7.40
N GLY A 129 16.65 10.62 -7.15
CA GLY A 129 17.13 9.49 -6.35
C GLY A 129 18.29 8.77 -7.00
N LEU A 130 18.22 8.56 -8.32
CA LEU A 130 19.32 7.97 -9.10
C LEU A 130 20.60 8.82 -9.09
N ASP A 131 20.46 10.14 -8.97
CA ASP A 131 21.58 11.09 -8.90
C ASP A 131 21.95 11.48 -7.45
N ASN A 132 21.39 10.78 -6.45
CA ASN A 132 21.65 10.96 -5.02
C ASN A 132 21.36 12.38 -4.50
N LYS A 133 20.38 13.07 -5.10
CA LYS A 133 20.00 14.47 -4.83
C LYS A 133 18.73 14.61 -3.98
N CYS A 134 18.38 13.60 -3.18
CA CYS A 134 17.18 13.60 -2.32
C CYS A 134 17.15 14.66 -1.23
N ARG A 135 18.28 15.34 -0.97
CA ARG A 135 18.34 16.51 -0.09
C ARG A 135 17.36 17.62 -0.47
N LYS A 136 16.96 17.69 -1.76
CA LYS A 136 15.90 18.61 -2.25
C LYS A 136 14.60 18.45 -1.45
N TYR A 137 14.20 17.22 -1.15
CA TYR A 137 12.93 16.90 -0.47
C TYR A 137 13.03 16.89 1.07
N THR A 138 14.24 16.97 1.64
CA THR A 138 14.44 16.94 3.10
C THR A 138 13.83 18.16 3.81
N ARG A 139 13.73 19.30 3.13
CA ARG A 139 13.13 20.52 3.70
C ARG A 139 11.63 20.36 3.89
N ASP A 140 10.96 19.75 2.92
CA ASP A 140 9.52 19.58 2.92
C ASP A 140 9.09 18.34 3.73
N CYS A 141 9.97 17.33 3.85
CA CYS A 141 9.77 16.17 4.71
C CYS A 141 11.05 15.84 5.50
N PRO A 142 11.17 16.28 6.77
CA PRO A 142 12.36 16.00 7.58
C PRO A 142 12.42 14.56 8.10
N SER A 143 11.33 13.79 8.03
CA SER A 143 11.26 12.42 8.55
C SER A 143 11.86 11.39 7.59
N ASN A 144 12.58 10.41 8.14
CA ASN A 144 13.08 9.24 7.39
C ASN A 144 12.05 8.12 7.51
N LEU A 145 11.02 8.19 6.68
CA LEU A 145 9.87 7.28 6.77
C LEU A 145 10.21 5.87 6.27
N LEU A 146 11.13 5.75 5.31
CA LEU A 146 11.61 4.45 4.80
C LEU A 146 12.25 3.60 5.90
N GLU A 147 13.08 4.20 6.74
CA GLU A 147 13.72 3.52 7.87
C GLU A 147 12.67 3.03 8.88
N ARG A 148 11.65 3.85 9.13
CA ARG A 148 10.55 3.50 10.04
C ARG A 148 9.71 2.34 9.51
N ILE A 149 9.45 2.27 8.20
CA ILE A 149 8.71 1.17 7.57
C ILE A 149 9.53 -0.12 7.61
N SER A 150 10.86 -0.01 7.46
CA SER A 150 11.79 -1.15 7.55
C SER A 150 11.73 -1.84 8.92
N LEU A 151 11.64 -1.06 9.99
CA LEU A 151 11.57 -1.57 11.38
C LEU A 151 10.29 -2.36 11.70
N TYR A 152 9.21 -2.19 10.93
CA TYR A 152 7.97 -2.96 11.10
C TYR A 152 7.89 -4.16 10.15
N ALA A 153 8.86 -4.34 9.26
CA ALA A 153 8.92 -5.42 8.28
C ALA A 153 9.84 -6.58 8.72
N GLU A 154 10.38 -6.53 9.95
CA GLU A 154 11.12 -7.59 10.64
C GLU A 154 10.21 -8.46 11.52
#